data_AF-A0A1V2QXD9-F1
#
_entry.id   AF-A0A1V2QXD9-F1
#
_cell.length_a   1.000
_cell.length_b   1.000
_cell.length_c   1.000
_cell.angle_alpha   90.00
_cell.angle_beta   90.00
_cell.angle_gamma   90.00
#
_symmetry.space_group_name_H-M   'P 1'
#
loop_
_entity.id
_entity.type
_entity.pdbx_description
1 polymer ?
#
loop_
_entity_poly.entity_id
_entity_poly.type
_entity_poly.pdbx_seq_one_letter_code
_entity_poly.pdbx_strand_id
1 'polypeptide(L)'
;MSGSIVWITGAGRAGFAYDEREWVLLFHVLGPVEIRTPDGVVLDARARKPITVLTALLSQVNAWTPVDRLIAATWPEQATPASAEANLKTYIWQLRRILP
;
A
#
# COMPACT_ATOMS: atom_id res chain seq x y z
N MET A 1 20.50 11.33 -21.11
CA MET A 1 20.35 10.41 -19.97
C MET A 1 18.85 10.20 -19.75
N SER A 2 18.12 9.63 -20.72
CA SER A 2 17.79 8.19 -20.87
C SER A 2 17.55 7.44 -19.55
N GLY A 3 16.28 7.19 -19.28
CA GLY A 3 15.77 6.28 -18.26
C GLY A 3 14.38 5.82 -18.69
N SER A 4 14.31 4.92 -19.66
CA SER A 4 13.06 4.28 -20.09
C SER A 4 12.69 3.17 -19.12
N ILE A 5 11.57 3.31 -18.42
CA ILE A 5 10.89 2.20 -17.74
C ILE A 5 9.77 1.73 -18.68
N VAL A 6 9.93 0.51 -19.19
CA VAL A 6 8.93 -0.20 -19.98
C VAL A 6 7.92 -0.82 -19.01
N TRP A 7 6.66 -0.40 -19.08
CA TRP A 7 5.56 -1.13 -18.43
C TRP A 7 5.01 -2.15 -19.42
N ILE A 8 5.01 -3.42 -19.03
CA ILE A 8 4.22 -4.46 -19.71
C ILE A 8 2.88 -4.53 -18.99
N THR A 9 1.84 -3.94 -19.57
CA THR A 9 0.45 -4.37 -19.37
C THR A 9 -0.32 -4.18 -20.66
N GLY A 10 -0.94 -5.27 -21.11
CA GLY A 10 -1.63 -5.35 -22.39
C GLY A 10 -3.04 -4.75 -22.38
N ALA A 11 -3.43 -4.38 -23.60
CA ALA A 11 -4.76 -4.26 -24.17
C ALA A 11 -5.65 -3.04 -23.79
N GLY A 12 -5.76 -2.11 -24.75
CA GLY A 12 -6.94 -1.27 -24.92
C GLY A 12 -6.66 0.18 -25.33
N ARG A 13 -6.51 0.44 -26.64
CA ARG A 13 -6.33 1.79 -27.21
C ARG A 13 -7.60 2.64 -27.06
N ALA A 14 -7.49 3.82 -26.45
CA ALA A 14 -8.20 5.04 -26.83
C ALA A 14 -7.46 6.24 -26.22
N GLY A 15 -7.05 7.18 -27.07
CA GLY A 15 -6.13 8.26 -26.71
C GLY A 15 -6.75 9.30 -25.79
N PHE A 16 -6.11 9.50 -24.64
CA PHE A 16 -5.99 10.78 -23.94
C PHE A 16 -4.59 10.79 -23.32
N ALA A 17 -3.74 11.74 -23.71
CA ALA A 17 -2.47 11.96 -23.03
C ALA A 17 -2.75 12.67 -21.69
N TYR A 18 -3.22 11.91 -20.70
CA TYR A 18 -2.97 12.28 -19.31
C TYR A 18 -1.49 11.97 -19.06
N ASP A 19 -0.73 12.90 -18.47
CA ASP A 19 0.46 12.45 -17.77
C ASP A 19 -0.05 11.60 -16.61
N GLU A 20 -0.05 10.28 -16.82
CA GLU A 20 -0.53 9.27 -15.90
C GLU A 20 0.15 9.41 -14.51
N ARG A 21 1.27 10.15 -14.46
CA ARG A 21 2.01 10.48 -13.26
C ARG A 21 1.34 11.53 -12.37
N GLU A 22 0.37 12.32 -12.84
CA GLU A 22 -0.26 13.35 -12.00
C GLU A 22 -1.17 12.79 -10.90
N TRP A 23 -1.62 11.53 -11.00
CA TRP A 23 -2.64 11.00 -10.07
C TRP A 23 -2.36 9.58 -9.55
N VAL A 24 -1.22 8.98 -9.89
CA VAL A 24 -0.92 7.60 -9.47
C VAL A 24 -0.08 7.60 -8.19
N LEU A 25 -0.67 7.03 -7.14
CA LEU A 25 0.05 6.62 -5.94
C LEU A 25 0.82 5.32 -6.23
N LEU A 26 2.14 5.30 -5.97
CA LEU A 26 3.01 4.14 -6.19
C LEU A 26 3.46 3.51 -4.88
N PHE A 27 3.46 2.18 -4.82
CA PHE A 27 3.93 1.40 -3.68
C PHE A 27 5.12 0.53 -4.08
N HIS A 28 6.24 0.66 -3.36
CA HIS A 28 7.38 -0.23 -3.52
C HIS A 28 7.37 -1.27 -2.40
N VAL A 29 7.31 -2.56 -2.74
CA VAL A 29 7.17 -3.65 -1.75
C VAL A 29 8.27 -4.71 -1.82
N LEU A 30 9.11 -4.69 -2.87
CA LEU A 30 10.24 -5.61 -3.05
C LEU A 30 11.52 -5.05 -2.40
N GLY A 31 11.37 -4.57 -1.17
CA GLY A 31 12.37 -3.83 -0.40
C GLY A 31 11.69 -3.22 0.85
N PRO A 32 12.31 -2.22 1.50
CA PRO A 32 11.58 -1.39 2.46
C PRO A 32 10.32 -0.82 1.82
N VAL A 33 9.21 -0.84 2.55
CA VAL A 33 7.93 -0.35 2.01
C VAL A 33 8.01 1.17 1.84
N GLU A 34 7.87 1.63 0.60
CA GLU A 34 7.79 3.05 0.26
C GLU A 34 6.44 3.39 -0.35
N ILE A 35 5.93 4.57 -0.02
CA ILE A 35 4.73 5.15 -0.63
C ILE A 35 5.17 6.43 -1.32
N ARG A 36 4.94 6.51 -2.63
CA ARG A 36 5.29 7.66 -3.47
C ARG A 36 4.04 8.32 -4.00
N THR A 37 3.88 9.59 -3.70
CA THR A 37 2.81 10.43 -4.24
C THR A 37 3.09 10.81 -5.70
N PRO A 38 2.08 11.31 -6.42
CA PRO A 38 2.25 11.79 -7.79
C PRO A 38 3.37 12.82 -7.99
N ASP A 39 3.57 13.69 -7.00
CA ASP A 39 4.63 14.72 -6.97
C ASP A 39 6.02 14.16 -6.54
N GLY A 40 6.13 12.84 -6.36
CA GLY A 40 7.39 12.16 -6.05
C GLY A 40 7.81 12.22 -4.59
N VAL A 41 6.94 12.71 -3.70
CA VAL A 41 7.20 12.74 -2.25
C VAL A 41 7.13 11.33 -1.68
N VAL A 42 8.16 10.95 -0.93
CA VAL A 42 8.18 9.69 -0.17
C VAL A 42 7.50 9.92 1.17
N LEU A 43 6.36 9.28 1.39
CA LEU A 43 5.70 9.30 2.69
C LEU A 43 6.40 8.31 3.62
N ASP A 44 6.87 8.81 4.76
CA ASP A 44 7.70 8.04 5.67
C ASP A 44 6.88 6.96 6.43
N ALA A 45 7.13 5.71 6.06
CA ALA A 45 6.47 4.52 6.54
C ALA A 45 7.08 3.97 7.87
N ARG A 46 7.36 4.84 8.86
CA ARG A 46 8.07 4.41 10.09
C ARG A 46 7.25 3.53 11.03
N ALA A 47 5.92 3.62 11.00
CA ALA A 47 5.06 2.87 11.90
C ALA A 47 4.96 1.40 11.44
N ARG A 48 5.67 0.50 12.13
CA ARG A 48 5.78 -0.92 11.72
C ARG A 48 4.43 -1.60 11.51
N LYS A 49 3.49 -1.46 12.44
CA LYS A 49 2.20 -2.20 12.40
C LYS A 49 1.23 -1.69 11.30
N PRO A 50 0.97 -0.38 11.14
CA PRO A 50 0.21 0.13 9.99
C PRO A 50 0.80 -0.29 8.65
N ILE A 51 2.12 -0.28 8.53
CA ILE A 51 2.78 -0.68 7.28
C ILE A 51 2.68 -2.20 7.05
N THR A 52 2.75 -3.03 8.08
CA THR A 52 2.44 -4.46 7.94
C THR A 52 1.00 -4.68 7.44
N VAL A 53 0.03 -3.93 7.96
CA VAL A 53 -1.37 -3.99 7.46
C VAL A 53 -1.44 -3.58 5.99
N LEU A 54 -0.76 -2.48 5.61
CA LEU A 54 -0.70 -2.04 4.23
C LEU A 54 -0.09 -3.10 3.31
N THR A 55 1.03 -3.71 3.69
CA THR A 55 1.68 -4.79 2.91
C THR A 55 0.78 -6.01 2.75
N ALA A 56 0.02 -6.38 3.79
CA ALA A 56 -0.93 -7.48 3.74
C ALA A 56 -2.08 -7.21 2.75
N LEU A 57 -2.55 -5.97 2.67
CA LEU A 57 -3.53 -5.52 1.66
C LEU A 57 -2.91 -5.50 0.26
N LEU A 58 -1.68 -5.00 0.11
CA LEU A 58 -0.98 -4.95 -1.18
C LEU A 58 -0.64 -6.34 -1.73
N SER A 59 -0.52 -7.34 -0.86
CA SER A 59 -0.35 -8.75 -1.28
C SER A 59 -1.61 -9.35 -1.91
N GLN A 60 -2.76 -8.69 -1.76
CA GLN A 60 -4.07 -9.07 -2.30
C GLN A 60 -4.76 -7.83 -2.91
N VAL A 61 -4.05 -7.12 -3.79
CA VAL A 61 -4.54 -5.90 -4.44
C VAL A 61 -5.92 -6.13 -5.07
N ASN A 62 -6.81 -5.16 -4.86
CA ASN A 62 -8.16 -5.12 -5.41
C ASN A 62 -9.06 -6.30 -5.00
N ALA A 63 -8.73 -7.00 -3.92
CA ALA A 63 -9.52 -8.09 -3.38
C ALA A 63 -9.99 -7.81 -1.94
N TRP A 64 -11.14 -8.39 -1.57
CA TRP A 64 -11.60 -8.38 -0.20
C TRP A 64 -10.65 -9.17 0.70
N THR A 65 -10.18 -8.56 1.79
CA THR A 65 -9.32 -9.22 2.78
C THR A 65 -10.05 -9.36 4.12
N PRO A 66 -10.29 -10.59 4.61
CA PRO A 66 -10.91 -10.80 5.91
C PRO A 66 -10.10 -10.19 7.07
N VAL A 67 -10.80 -9.71 8.10
CA VAL A 67 -10.20 -9.11 9.30
C VAL A 67 -9.22 -10.07 9.98
N ASP A 68 -9.59 -11.33 10.18
CA ASP A 68 -8.74 -12.33 10.82
C ASP A 68 -7.42 -12.55 10.07
N ARG A 69 -7.44 -12.44 8.73
CA ARG A 69 -6.23 -12.54 7.91
C ARG A 69 -5.31 -11.35 8.12
N LEU A 70 -5.86 -10.15 8.25
CA LEU A 70 -5.07 -8.95 8.56
C LEU A 70 -4.49 -9.03 9.98
N ILE A 71 -5.25 -9.53 10.96
CA ILE A 71 -4.77 -9.75 12.31
C ILE A 71 -3.62 -10.77 12.31
N ALA A 72 -3.80 -11.93 11.68
CA ALA A 72 -2.76 -12.95 11.59
C ALA A 72 -1.48 -12.44 10.92
N ALA A 73 -1.60 -11.68 9.82
CA ALA A 73 -0.45 -11.08 9.15
C ALA A 73 0.23 -9.99 9.98
N THR A 74 -0.52 -9.27 10.82
CA THR A 74 0.01 -8.18 11.65
C THR A 74 0.74 -8.69 12.88
N TRP A 75 0.33 -9.83 13.45
CA TRP A 75 0.96 -10.47 14.62
C TRP A 75 1.32 -11.94 14.33
N PRO A 76 2.31 -12.22 13.46
CA PRO A 76 2.64 -13.60 13.06
C PRO A 76 3.36 -14.41 14.15
N GLU A 77 4.12 -13.74 15.03
CA GLU A 77 5.00 -14.37 16.03
C GLU A 77 4.67 -13.99 17.48
N GLN A 78 3.77 -13.02 17.69
CA GLN A 78 3.34 -12.58 19.02
C GLN A 78 1.94 -13.10 19.33
N ALA A 79 1.68 -13.32 20.63
CA ALA A 79 0.31 -13.49 21.12
C ALA A 79 -0.55 -12.29 20.65
N THR A 80 -1.56 -12.58 19.83
CA THR A 80 -2.52 -11.59 19.35
C THR A 80 -3.13 -10.86 20.55
N PRO A 81 -3.00 -9.53 20.64
CA PRO A 81 -3.54 -8.80 21.78
C PRO A 81 -5.07 -8.89 21.77
N ALA A 82 -5.70 -8.87 22.95
CA ALA A 82 -7.16 -8.81 23.06
C ALA A 82 -7.77 -7.60 22.34
N SER A 83 -6.98 -6.54 22.13
CA SER A 83 -7.35 -5.32 21.41
C SER A 83 -7.02 -5.34 19.91
N ALA A 84 -6.69 -6.49 19.31
CA ALA A 84 -6.23 -6.59 17.92
C ALA A 84 -7.19 -5.93 16.91
N GLU A 85 -8.50 -6.16 17.03
CA GLU A 85 -9.49 -5.53 16.15
C GLU A 85 -9.55 -4.00 16.32
N ALA A 86 -9.48 -3.52 17.57
CA ALA A 86 -9.49 -2.08 17.86
C ALA A 86 -8.23 -1.41 17.28
N ASN A 87 -7.06 -2.03 17.48
CA ASN A 87 -5.80 -1.57 16.92
C ASN A 87 -5.83 -1.59 15.39
N LEU A 88 -6.40 -2.62 14.77
CA LEU A 88 -6.52 -2.71 13.31
C LEU A 88 -7.35 -1.55 12.75
N LYS A 89 -8.46 -1.18 13.40
CA LYS A 89 -9.25 0.01 13.02
C LYS A 89 -8.42 1.29 13.11
N THR A 90 -7.63 1.44 14.18
CA THR A 90 -6.71 2.57 14.33
C THR A 90 -5.66 2.61 13.21
N TYR A 91 -5.08 1.47 12.85
CA TYR A 91 -4.08 1.40 11.79
C TYR A 91 -4.67 1.72 10.41
N ILE A 92 -5.86 1.22 10.09
CA ILE A 92 -6.58 1.59 8.86
C ILE A 92 -6.88 3.09 8.84
N TRP A 93 -7.32 3.66 9.96
CA TRP A 93 -7.56 5.09 10.06
C TRP A 93 -6.27 5.90 9.85
N GLN A 94 -5.14 5.48 10.43
CA GLN A 94 -3.84 6.11 10.20
C GLN A 94 -3.43 6.06 8.73
N LEU A 95 -3.58 4.90 8.08
CA LEU A 95 -3.30 4.74 6.65
C LEU A 95 -4.16 5.68 5.80
N ARG A 96 -5.46 5.74 6.05
CA ARG A 96 -6.39 6.65 5.34
C ARG A 96 -6.08 8.13 5.52
N ARG A 97 -5.34 8.51 6.57
CA ARG A 97 -4.93 9.90 6.79
C ARG A 97 -3.67 10.31 6.05
N ILE A 98 -2.82 9.33 5.71
CA ILE A 98 -1.55 9.59 5.01
C ILE A 98 -1.66 9.30 3.52
N LEU A 99 -2.58 8.41 3.12
CA LEU A 99 -2.88 8.13 1.73
C LEU A 99 -3.88 9.17 1.20
N PRO A 100 -3.67 9.72 -0.01
CA PRO A 100 -4.60 10.65 -0.65
C PRO A 100 -5.93 10.02 -1.03
#